data_AF-A0A966UXV1-F1
#
_entry.id   AF-A0A966UXV1-F1
#
_cell.length_a   1.000
_cell.length_b   1.000
_cell.length_c   1.000
_cell.angle_alpha   90.00
_cell.angle_beta   90.00
_cell.angle_gamma   90.00
#
_symmetry.space_group_name_H-M   'P 1'
#
loop_
_entity.id
_entity.type
_entity.pdbx_description
1 polymer ?
#
loop_
_entity_poly.entity_id
_entity_poly.type
_entity_poly.pdbx_seq_one_letter_code
_entity_poly.pdbx_strand_id
1 'polypeptide(L)'
;GHHAHVLVPPDQLSLAIGREGQNVRLAARLTGWKIDIKNAAEYDQVAEDEKVAELIELRQEDERLQGEAEARLAAEQATRAEEDARLRELYPIEEDEPGYGQEDSYENEAYAPTGESEPVEEVVETESEAPMEEPETAPEAR
;
A
#
# COMPACT_ATOMS: atom_id res chain seq x y z
N GLY A 1 30.29 10.16 -19.22
CA GLY A 1 31.05 11.41 -19.04
C GLY A 1 30.96 11.81 -17.59
N HIS A 2 32.01 12.37 -17.01
CA HIS A 2 32.02 12.77 -15.61
C HIS A 2 31.39 14.16 -15.44
N HIS A 3 30.62 14.35 -14.38
CA HIS A 3 29.92 15.60 -14.05
C HIS A 3 30.41 16.13 -12.72
N ALA A 4 30.66 17.44 -12.63
CA ALA A 4 31.05 18.13 -11.42
C ALA A 4 30.07 19.26 -11.13
N HIS A 5 29.52 19.29 -9.92
CA HIS A 5 28.73 20.41 -9.41
C HIS A 5 29.63 21.27 -8.53
N VAL A 6 29.68 22.58 -8.82
CA VAL A 6 30.51 23.54 -8.08
C VAL A 6 29.59 24.59 -7.47
N LEU A 7 29.58 24.67 -6.15
CA LEU A 7 28.87 25.70 -5.41
C LEU A 7 29.78 26.93 -5.25
N VAL A 8 29.30 28.08 -5.68
CA VAL A 8 30.06 29.34 -5.64
C VAL A 8 29.21 30.42 -4.97
N PRO A 9 29.80 31.27 -4.11
CA PRO A 9 29.10 32.42 -3.55
C PRO A 9 28.54 33.34 -4.66
N PRO A 10 27.43 34.05 -4.43
CA PRO A 10 26.77 34.87 -5.45
C PRO A 10 27.72 35.92 -6.05
N ASP A 11 28.59 36.51 -5.24
CA ASP A 11 29.56 37.53 -5.65
C ASP A 11 30.62 37.01 -6.64
N GLN A 12 30.88 35.70 -6.63
CA GLN A 12 31.89 35.04 -7.47
C GLN A 12 31.28 34.25 -8.63
N LEU A 13 29.96 34.14 -8.72
CA LEU A 13 29.28 33.39 -9.77
C LEU A 13 29.65 33.89 -11.17
N SER A 14 29.63 35.22 -11.35
CA SER A 14 30.01 35.87 -12.61
C SER A 14 31.47 35.62 -12.99
N LEU A 15 32.37 35.59 -12.00
CA LEU A 15 33.79 35.30 -12.22
C LEU A 15 34.02 33.82 -12.56
N ALA A 16 33.31 32.93 -11.89
CA ALA A 16 33.41 31.48 -12.08
C ALA A 16 32.88 31.05 -13.46
N ILE A 17 31.80 31.67 -13.95
CA ILE A 17 31.30 31.48 -15.32
C ILE A 17 32.25 32.15 -16.33
N GLY A 18 32.65 33.39 -16.04
CA GLY A 18 33.44 34.24 -16.94
C GLY A 18 32.60 34.80 -18.09
N ARG A 19 33.18 35.73 -18.86
CA ARG A 19 32.50 36.33 -20.03
C ARG A 19 32.11 35.25 -21.03
N GLU A 20 30.84 35.19 -21.40
CA GLU A 20 30.28 34.17 -22.29
C GLU A 20 30.51 32.71 -21.82
N GLY A 21 30.77 32.47 -20.53
CA GLY A 21 31.05 31.11 -20.04
C GLY A 21 32.42 30.59 -20.46
N GLN A 22 33.36 31.46 -20.84
CA GLN A 22 34.69 31.06 -21.30
C GLN A 22 35.45 30.27 -20.24
N ASN A 23 35.31 30.64 -18.97
CA ASN A 23 36.04 30.01 -17.86
C ASN A 23 35.55 28.56 -17.66
N VAL A 24 34.23 28.35 -17.63
CA VAL A 24 33.61 27.01 -17.59
C VAL A 24 33.99 26.15 -18.80
N ARG A 25 33.96 26.71 -20.01
CA ARG A 25 34.33 25.96 -21.22
C ARG A 25 35.79 25.54 -21.21
N LEU A 26 36.69 26.41 -20.76
CA LEU A 26 38.11 26.08 -20.64
C LEU A 26 38.33 25.00 -19.56
N ALA A 27 37.71 25.15 -18.39
CA ALA A 27 37.80 24.17 -17.32
C ALA A 27 37.24 22.80 -17.73
N ALA A 28 36.12 22.75 -18.45
CA ALA A 28 35.57 21.51 -18.98
C ALA A 28 36.50 20.84 -20.00
N ARG A 29 37.16 21.62 -20.86
CA ARG A 29 38.17 21.11 -21.81
C ARG A 29 39.45 20.63 -21.12
N LEU A 30 39.87 21.31 -20.05
CA LEU A 30 41.08 20.98 -19.30
C LEU A 30 40.90 19.72 -18.46
N THR A 31 39.73 19.57 -17.82
CA THR A 31 39.41 18.45 -16.93
C THR A 31 38.82 17.27 -17.66
N GLY A 32 38.14 17.50 -18.78
CA GLY A 32 37.32 16.49 -19.46
C GLY A 32 35.98 16.22 -18.78
N TRP A 33 35.57 17.06 -17.83
CA TRP A 33 34.34 16.91 -17.05
C TRP A 33 33.31 17.96 -17.45
N LYS A 34 32.02 17.63 -17.36
CA LYS A 34 30.94 18.60 -17.49
C LYS A 34 30.79 19.34 -16.16
N ILE A 35 31.12 20.63 -16.16
CA ILE A 35 31.09 21.46 -14.95
C ILE A 35 29.79 22.26 -14.94
N ASP A 36 29.06 22.18 -13.83
CA ASP A 36 27.81 22.88 -13.60
C ASP A 36 27.96 23.76 -12.36
N ILE A 37 27.85 25.08 -12.53
CA ILE A 37 28.09 26.05 -11.45
C ILE A 37 26.75 26.49 -10.89
N LYS A 38 26.55 26.32 -9.59
CA LYS A 38 25.35 26.72 -8.87
C LYS A 38 25.68 27.76 -7.80
N ASN A 39 24.71 28.63 -7.52
CA ASN A 39 24.83 29.61 -6.46
C ASN A 39 24.71 28.92 -5.10
N ALA A 40 25.68 29.15 -4.21
CA ALA A 40 25.63 28.64 -2.84
C ALA A 40 24.46 29.22 -2.03
N ALA A 41 23.96 30.41 -2.37
CA ALA A 41 22.84 31.05 -1.67
C ALA A 41 21.48 30.40 -1.95
N GLU A 42 21.32 29.71 -3.09
CA GLU A 42 20.12 28.88 -3.36
C GLU A 42 20.27 27.47 -2.79
N TYR A 43 21.49 27.08 -2.43
CA TYR A 43 21.80 25.83 -1.77
C TYR A 43 21.79 26.06 -0.26
N ASP A 44 20.58 26.28 0.29
CA ASP A 44 20.39 26.35 1.73
C ASP A 44 20.55 24.94 2.31
N GLN A 45 21.80 24.59 2.60
CA GLN A 45 22.17 23.28 3.15
C GLN A 45 21.35 22.97 4.40
N VAL A 46 21.03 23.98 5.21
CA VAL A 46 20.24 23.80 6.42
C VAL A 46 18.82 23.36 6.08
N ALA A 47 18.16 24.03 5.12
CA ALA A 47 16.80 23.68 4.73
C ALA A 47 16.70 22.31 4.03
N GLU A 48 17.71 21.92 3.25
CA GLU A 48 17.75 20.58 2.65
C GLU A 48 18.08 19.49 3.68
N ASP A 49 19.00 19.75 4.60
CA ASP A 49 19.33 18.83 5.69
C ASP A 49 18.13 18.63 6.63
N GLU A 50 17.35 19.68 6.91
CA GLU A 50 16.09 19.59 7.67
C GLU A 50 15.06 18.70 6.96
N LYS A 51 14.85 18.88 5.65
CA LYS A 51 13.93 18.01 4.87
C LYS A 51 14.41 16.57 4.84
N VAL A 52 15.71 16.34 4.70
CA VAL A 52 16.29 15.00 4.72
C VAL A 52 16.09 14.35 6.10
N ALA A 53 16.27 15.11 7.18
CA ALA A 53 16.01 14.64 8.53
C ALA A 53 14.53 14.26 8.72
N GLU A 54 13.60 15.12 8.30
CA GLU A 54 12.15 14.87 8.36
C GLU A 54 11.76 13.60 7.57
N LEU A 55 12.31 13.42 6.36
CA LEU A 55 12.07 12.22 5.55
C LEU A 55 12.62 10.95 6.20
N ILE A 56 13.76 11.04 6.89
CA ILE A 56 14.34 9.91 7.62
C ILE A 56 13.45 9.54 8.80
N GLU A 57 12.98 10.53 9.58
CA GLU A 57 12.09 10.30 10.72
C GLU A 57 10.77 9.66 10.29
N LEU A 58 10.13 10.20 9.25
CA LEU A 58 8.89 9.64 8.71
C LEU A 58 9.05 8.18 8.30
N ARG A 59 10.14 7.87 7.60
CA ARG A 59 10.43 6.49 7.17
C ARG A 59 10.65 5.55 8.36
N GLN A 60 11.34 6.01 9.40
CA GLN A 60 11.56 5.21 10.61
C GLN A 60 10.24 4.94 11.36
N GLU A 61 9.34 5.92 11.39
CA GLU A 61 8.01 5.74 11.99
C GLU A 61 7.19 4.71 11.21
N ASP A 62 7.17 4.81 9.88
CA ASP A 62 6.48 3.84 9.02
C ASP A 62 7.04 2.42 9.21
N GLU A 63 8.36 2.26 9.26
CA GLU A 63 9.01 0.96 9.48
C GLU A 63 8.65 0.37 10.85
N ARG A 64 8.59 1.21 11.90
CA ARG A 64 8.16 0.79 13.23
C ARG A 64 6.71 0.32 13.23
N LEU A 65 5.81 1.07 12.61
CA LEU A 65 4.39 0.71 12.51
C LEU A 65 4.19 -0.58 11.71
N GLN A 66 4.92 -0.75 10.61
CA GLN A 66 4.92 -1.97 9.82
C GLN A 66 5.41 -3.16 10.64
N GLY A 67 6.53 -3.03 11.36
CA GLY A 67 7.03 -4.08 12.23
C GLY A 67 6.06 -4.46 13.35
N GLU A 68 5.38 -3.48 13.96
CA GLU A 68 4.34 -3.73 14.96
C GLU A 68 3.14 -4.48 14.38
N ALA A 69 2.69 -4.12 13.17
CA ALA A 69 1.59 -4.78 12.48
C ALA A 69 1.96 -6.23 12.09
N GLU A 70 3.16 -6.44 11.56
CA GLU A 70 3.67 -7.77 11.23
C GLU A 70 3.78 -8.66 12.46
N ALA A 71 4.32 -8.14 13.57
CA ALA A 71 4.41 -8.88 14.82
C ALA A 71 3.04 -9.28 15.36
N ARG A 72 2.04 -8.40 15.23
CA ARG A 72 0.65 -8.69 15.62
C ARG A 72 0.05 -9.83 14.78
N LEU A 73 0.21 -9.77 13.47
CA LEU A 73 -0.27 -10.82 12.56
C LEU A 73 0.45 -12.15 12.82
N ALA A 74 1.77 -12.12 13.05
CA ALA A 74 2.54 -13.32 13.37
C ALA A 74 2.07 -13.97 14.68
N ALA A 75 1.76 -13.17 15.70
CA ALA A 75 1.21 -13.68 16.96
C ALA A 75 -0.17 -14.34 16.76
N GLU A 76 -1.06 -13.70 15.99
CA GLU A 76 -2.37 -14.28 15.66
C GLU A 76 -2.22 -15.59 14.87
N GLN A 77 -1.35 -15.62 13.86
CA GLN A 77 -1.08 -16.83 13.09
C GLN A 77 -0.48 -17.94 13.95
N ALA A 78 0.40 -17.60 14.90
CA ALA A 78 0.94 -18.58 15.84
C ALA A 78 -0.16 -19.16 16.73
N THR A 79 -1.06 -18.34 17.28
CA THR A 79 -2.20 -18.84 18.07
C THR A 79 -3.12 -19.74 17.24
N ARG A 80 -3.41 -19.36 15.99
CA ARG A 80 -4.22 -20.17 15.08
C ARG A 80 -3.54 -21.49 14.73
N ALA A 81 -2.23 -21.49 14.53
CA ALA A 81 -1.46 -22.70 14.26
C ALA A 81 -1.41 -23.63 15.48
N GLU A 82 -1.30 -23.08 16.70
CA GLU A 82 -1.41 -23.84 17.94
C GLU A 82 -2.80 -24.48 18.10
N GLU A 83 -3.87 -23.73 17.80
CA GLU A 83 -5.24 -24.24 17.80
C GLU A 83 -5.44 -25.35 16.76
N ASP A 84 -4.96 -25.16 15.53
CA ASP A 84 -5.00 -26.16 14.45
C ASP A 84 -4.25 -27.45 14.84
N ALA A 85 -3.03 -27.31 15.40
CA ALA A 85 -2.25 -28.43 15.89
C ALA A 85 -2.98 -29.19 17.01
N ARG A 86 -3.61 -28.47 17.94
CA ARG A 86 -4.41 -29.05 19.02
C ARG A 86 -5.64 -29.80 18.49
N LEU A 87 -6.32 -29.22 17.49
CA LEU A 87 -7.46 -29.87 16.81
C LEU A 87 -7.02 -31.18 16.15
N ARG A 88 -5.89 -31.16 15.45
CA ARG A 88 -5.33 -32.36 14.79
C ARG A 88 -4.95 -33.47 15.78
N GLU A 89 -4.51 -33.11 16.99
CA GLU A 89 -4.24 -34.09 18.05
C GLU A 89 -5.54 -34.64 18.66
N LEU A 90 -6.52 -33.77 18.93
CA LEU A 90 -7.79 -34.16 19.54
C LEU A 90 -8.69 -34.96 18.58
N TYR A 91 -8.61 -34.64 17.30
CA TYR A 91 -9.29 -35.32 16.20
C TYR A 91 -8.25 -35.72 15.15
N PRO A 92 -7.51 -36.83 15.38
CA PRO A 92 -6.68 -37.42 14.35
C PRO A 92 -7.58 -37.75 13.17
N ILE A 93 -7.34 -37.10 12.03
CA ILE A 93 -8.01 -37.46 10.79
C ILE A 93 -7.49 -38.86 10.43
N GLU A 94 -8.38 -39.85 10.38
CA GLU A 94 -8.03 -41.16 9.83
C GLU A 94 -7.58 -40.91 8.39
N GLU A 95 -6.33 -41.28 8.05
CA GLU A 95 -5.91 -41.34 6.66
C GLU A 95 -6.87 -42.33 5.98
N ASP A 96 -7.81 -41.83 5.18
CA ASP A 96 -8.82 -42.67 4.54
C ASP A 96 -8.14 -43.88 3.89
N GLU A 97 -8.50 -45.06 4.38
CA GLU A 97 -8.37 -46.31 3.65
C GLU A 97 -8.97 -46.07 2.25
N PRO A 98 -8.30 -46.46 1.14
CA PRO A 98 -8.75 -46.09 -0.20
C PRO A 98 -10.10 -46.75 -0.50
N GLY A 99 -11.19 -45.99 -0.29
CA GLY A 99 -12.55 -46.50 -0.32
C GLY A 99 -13.60 -45.50 -0.80
N TYR A 100 -13.22 -44.47 -1.56
CA TYR A 100 -14.17 -43.65 -2.33
C TYR A 100 -13.79 -43.67 -3.81
N GLY A 101 -13.94 -44.86 -4.38
CA GLY A 101 -13.89 -45.11 -5.82
C GLY A 101 -15.17 -45.83 -6.25
N GLN A 102 -16.31 -45.14 -6.18
CA GLN A 102 -17.44 -45.50 -7.04
C GLN A 102 -18.02 -44.17 -7.54
N GLU A 103 -17.80 -43.91 -8.83
CA GLU A 103 -18.45 -42.83 -9.56
C GLU A 103 -19.95 -43.12 -9.57
N ASP A 104 -20.67 -42.67 -8.55
CA ASP A 104 -22.11 -42.52 -8.68
C ASP A 104 -22.34 -41.27 -9.52
N SER A 105 -22.44 -41.49 -10.83
CA SER A 105 -22.91 -40.52 -11.79
C SER A 105 -24.18 -39.87 -11.26
N TYR A 106 -24.14 -38.57 -11.00
CA TYR A 106 -25.33 -37.78 -10.79
C TYR A 106 -26.13 -37.78 -12.09
N GLU A 107 -26.96 -38.80 -12.31
CA GLU A 107 -28.03 -38.73 -13.28
C GLU A 107 -28.95 -37.60 -12.81
N ASN A 108 -29.04 -36.59 -13.66
CA ASN A 108 -29.94 -35.46 -13.51
C ASN A 108 -31.39 -35.97 -13.61
N GLU A 109 -31.92 -36.51 -12.52
CA GLU A 109 -33.34 -36.79 -12.41
C GLU A 109 -34.07 -35.49 -12.04
N ALA A 110 -34.72 -34.94 -13.06
CA ALA A 110 -35.59 -33.78 -12.96
C ALA A 110 -36.53 -33.93 -11.77
N TYR A 111 -36.37 -33.05 -10.77
CA TYR A 111 -37.29 -32.95 -9.66
C TYR A 111 -38.65 -32.46 -10.20
N ALA A 112 -39.57 -33.38 -10.43
CA ALA A 112 -40.96 -33.09 -10.72
C ALA A 112 -41.66 -32.74 -9.39
N PRO A 113 -42.14 -31.50 -9.18
CA PRO A 113 -42.83 -31.16 -7.95
C PRO A 113 -44.25 -31.73 -8.04
N THR A 114 -44.47 -32.95 -7.53
CA THR A 114 -45.81 -33.43 -7.24
C THR A 114 -46.21 -32.89 -5.88
N GLY A 115 -47.06 -31.86 -5.90
CA GLY A 115 -47.66 -31.30 -4.72
C GLY A 115 -48.54 -32.31 -4.01
N GLU A 116 -48.39 -32.35 -2.68
CA GLU A 116 -49.51 -32.49 -1.76
C GLU A 116 -49.23 -31.55 -0.59
N SER A 117 -50.14 -30.60 -0.44
CA SER A 117 -50.17 -29.51 0.52
C SER A 117 -50.57 -30.00 1.92
N GLU A 118 -49.87 -29.55 2.96
CA GLU A 118 -50.51 -29.26 4.26
C GLU A 118 -50.55 -27.74 4.46
N PRO A 119 -51.66 -27.19 5.00
CA PRO A 119 -51.90 -25.75 5.02
C PRO A 119 -51.07 -25.08 6.12
N VAL A 120 -50.20 -24.15 5.74
CA VAL A 120 -49.65 -23.15 6.66
C VAL A 120 -50.64 -22.00 6.77
N GLU A 121 -51.08 -21.69 8.00
CA GLU A 121 -51.92 -20.53 8.26
C GLU A 121 -51.24 -19.24 7.81
N GLU A 122 -51.99 -18.48 7.04
CA GLU A 122 -51.67 -17.20 6.43
C GLU A 122 -51.64 -16.08 7.48
N VAL A 123 -50.47 -15.52 7.76
CA VAL A 123 -50.34 -14.15 8.26
C VAL A 123 -49.66 -13.30 7.19
N VAL A 124 -50.50 -12.68 6.37
CA VAL A 124 -50.14 -11.60 5.45
C VAL A 124 -50.10 -10.30 6.24
N GLU A 125 -49.00 -9.55 6.13
CA GLU A 125 -49.01 -8.10 5.90
C GLU A 125 -47.57 -7.66 5.55
N THR A 126 -47.22 -7.70 4.26
CA THR A 126 -47.18 -6.59 3.29
C THR A 126 -45.87 -5.80 3.29
N GLU A 127 -45.30 -5.76 2.08
CA GLU A 127 -44.17 -4.99 1.59
C GLU A 127 -44.10 -3.55 2.11
N SER A 128 -42.88 -3.05 2.33
CA SER A 128 -42.50 -1.76 1.75
C SER A 128 -40.98 -1.64 1.63
N GLU A 129 -40.52 -1.93 0.43
CA GLU A 129 -39.25 -1.44 -0.12
C GLU A 129 -39.48 0.00 -0.60
N ALA A 130 -38.68 0.96 -0.13
CA ALA A 130 -38.36 2.20 -0.86
C ALA A 130 -37.19 2.94 -0.15
N PRO A 131 -36.54 3.95 -0.76
CA PRO A 131 -35.21 3.79 -1.32
C PRO A 131 -34.18 4.77 -0.74
N MET A 132 -32.95 4.59 -1.19
CA MET A 132 -31.77 5.45 -1.01
C MET A 132 -32.04 6.91 -1.44
N GLU A 133 -31.76 7.88 -0.57
CA GLU A 133 -31.60 9.30 -0.94
C GLU A 133 -30.69 10.03 0.08
N GLU A 134 -29.47 10.36 -0.34
CA GLU A 134 -28.70 11.52 0.13
C GLU A 134 -28.68 12.52 -1.04
N PRO A 135 -28.23 13.79 -0.87
CA PRO A 135 -28.05 14.62 0.33
C PRO A 135 -28.78 15.97 0.18
N GLU A 136 -28.83 16.82 1.23
CA GLU A 136 -28.60 18.26 1.05
C GLU A 136 -28.46 19.06 2.36
N THR A 137 -27.54 20.01 2.27
CA THR A 137 -27.13 21.05 3.21
C THR A 137 -28.19 22.13 3.41
N ALA A 138 -28.31 22.72 4.60
CA ALA A 138 -28.81 24.09 4.80
C ALA A 138 -28.47 24.61 6.22
N PRO A 139 -28.62 25.91 6.56
CA PRO A 139 -27.51 26.85 6.62
C PRO A 139 -27.35 27.57 7.98
N GLU A 140 -26.32 28.41 8.06
CA GLU A 140 -26.04 29.38 9.13
C GLU A 140 -27.26 30.21 9.58
N ALA A 141 -27.34 30.47 10.89
CA ALA A 141 -28.08 31.60 11.41
C ALA A 141 -27.44 32.19 12.68
N ARG A 142 -26.88 33.40 12.49
CA ARG A 142 -26.75 34.57 13.40
C ARG A 142 -25.94 34.50 14.68
#